data_AF-A0A369IFI8-F1
#
_entry.id   AF-A0A369IFI8-F1
#
_cell.length_a   1.000
_cell.length_b   1.000
_cell.length_c   1.000
_cell.angle_alpha   90.00
_cell.angle_beta   90.00
_cell.angle_gamma   90.00
#
_symmetry.space_group_name_H-M   'P 1'
#
loop_
_entity.id
_entity.type
_entity.pdbx_description
1 polymer ?
#
loop_
_entity_poly.entity_id
_entity_poly.type
_entity_poly.pdbx_seq_one_letter_code
_entity_poly.pdbx_strand_id
1 'polypeptide(L)'
;MSDLQNPNTHLTAKERSTPSLPVRMVHERGLILGKVLDFGCGFGKDLDFLHQKGFDVQGFDPHYFPQYPSDTFDTILCFYVLNVLFPEEQNQVLMQISSLLKPTGKAYFAVRRDIQKDGFRTHQVHGKPTYQCFVKLPYTSIFLNENTEFYEYKHINQATDNQAKCPFCKPASRLILLAETPLSYAVLDGYPVAKGHTLIVPKRHMADYFELTFEEQKDMVQLSVFVQKRIKADFQPDGFTTGMNIGKSAGQKFPHAALHLIPRYTGDCKNPSGGIRAILK
;
A
#
# COMPACT_ATOMS: atom_id res chain seq x y z
N MET A 1 7.68 15.50 -10.57
CA MET A 1 7.74 14.63 -9.37
C MET A 1 9.06 14.97 -8.73
N SER A 2 9.09 15.47 -7.49
CA SER A 2 10.35 15.87 -6.86
C SER A 2 11.22 14.64 -6.62
N ASP A 3 12.42 14.64 -7.18
CA ASP A 3 13.52 13.68 -6.97
C ASP A 3 14.11 13.79 -5.55
N LEU A 4 13.26 13.72 -4.52
CA LEU A 4 13.67 13.66 -3.12
C LEU A 4 13.50 12.23 -2.62
N GLN A 5 14.16 11.29 -3.28
CA GLN A 5 14.38 9.98 -2.69
C GLN A 5 15.31 10.15 -1.50
N ASN A 6 15.00 9.53 -0.37
CA ASN A 6 15.85 9.65 0.80
C ASN A 6 17.25 9.09 0.48
N PRO A 7 18.31 9.92 0.54
CA PRO A 7 19.65 9.45 0.20
C PRO A 7 20.16 8.47 1.25
N ASN A 8 20.96 7.49 0.81
CA ASN A 8 21.66 6.54 1.69
C ASN A 8 20.77 5.59 2.52
N THR A 9 19.50 5.39 2.17
CA THR A 9 18.60 4.42 2.84
C THR A 9 19.22 3.04 2.97
N HIS A 10 19.82 2.53 1.89
CA HIS A 10 20.51 1.23 1.82
C HIS A 10 21.65 1.08 2.84
N LEU A 11 22.24 2.18 3.33
CA LEU A 11 23.30 2.16 4.36
C LEU A 11 22.75 1.85 5.76
N THR A 12 21.43 1.91 5.96
CA THR A 12 20.79 1.55 7.22
C THR A 12 20.53 0.04 7.34
N ALA A 13 20.68 -0.71 6.25
CA ALA A 13 20.61 -2.16 6.26
C ALA A 13 21.73 -2.72 7.14
N LYS A 14 21.36 -3.47 8.18
CA LYS A 14 22.32 -4.03 9.13
C LYS A 14 22.80 -5.40 8.64
N GLU A 15 24.09 -5.52 8.38
CA GLU A 15 24.74 -6.80 8.14
C GLU A 15 24.77 -7.60 9.46
N ARG A 16 24.33 -8.87 9.41
CA ARG A 16 24.05 -9.68 10.61
C ARG A 16 24.46 -11.14 10.40
N SER A 17 25.01 -11.76 11.44
CA SER A 17 25.29 -13.20 11.47
C SER A 17 24.07 -14.06 11.82
N THR A 18 23.05 -13.45 12.42
CA THR A 18 21.81 -14.13 12.86
C THR A 18 20.57 -13.49 12.24
N PRO A 19 19.47 -14.26 12.09
CA PRO A 19 18.17 -13.70 11.66
C PRO A 19 17.68 -12.62 12.62
N SER A 20 16.85 -11.71 12.10
CA SER A 20 16.26 -10.63 12.88
C SER A 20 15.33 -11.15 13.98
N LEU A 21 15.06 -10.33 14.99
CA LEU A 21 14.04 -10.63 15.98
C LEU A 21 12.65 -10.79 15.32
N PRO A 22 12.19 -9.87 14.44
CA PRO A 22 10.91 -10.01 13.74
C PRO A 22 10.74 -11.35 13.01
N VAL A 23 11.70 -11.77 12.18
CA VAL A 23 11.56 -13.00 11.39
C VAL A 23 11.49 -14.24 12.27
N ARG A 24 12.28 -14.30 13.34
CA ARG A 24 12.20 -15.40 14.33
C ARG A 24 10.85 -15.47 15.00
N MET A 25 10.31 -14.32 15.41
CA MET A 25 9.03 -14.26 16.12
C MET A 25 7.85 -14.66 15.23
N VAL A 26 7.79 -14.20 13.98
CA VAL A 26 6.70 -14.61 13.06
C VAL A 26 6.79 -16.10 12.70
N HIS A 27 8.01 -16.63 12.59
CA HIS A 27 8.25 -18.05 12.37
C HIS A 27 7.85 -18.91 13.58
N GLU A 28 8.33 -18.59 14.78
CA GLU A 28 8.03 -19.34 16.02
C GLU A 28 6.54 -19.33 16.38
N ARG A 29 5.81 -18.28 15.98
CA ARG A 29 4.36 -18.16 16.16
C ARG A 29 3.54 -18.82 15.04
N GLY A 30 4.19 -19.43 14.04
CA GLY A 30 3.51 -20.09 12.92
C GLY A 30 2.70 -19.13 12.04
N LEU A 31 3.13 -17.86 11.92
CA LEU A 31 2.41 -16.83 11.17
C LEU A 31 2.76 -16.81 9.67
N ILE A 32 3.86 -17.45 9.29
CA ILE A 32 4.31 -17.52 7.90
C ILE A 32 3.56 -18.66 7.19
N LEU A 33 2.79 -18.30 6.17
CA LEU A 33 1.98 -19.22 5.38
C LEU A 33 2.31 -19.06 3.89
N GLY A 34 2.31 -20.18 3.17
CA GLY A 34 2.41 -20.21 1.70
C GLY A 34 3.68 -19.57 1.15
N LYS A 35 3.55 -18.91 0.00
CA LYS A 35 4.64 -18.19 -0.67
C LYS A 35 4.92 -16.87 0.03
N VAL A 36 6.20 -16.58 0.30
CA VAL A 36 6.63 -15.47 1.14
C VAL A 36 7.42 -14.43 0.34
N LEU A 37 7.20 -13.16 0.63
CA LEU A 37 8.08 -12.07 0.20
C LEU A 37 8.75 -11.43 1.43
N ASP A 38 10.07 -11.34 1.41
CA ASP A 38 10.84 -10.50 2.34
C ASP A 38 11.11 -9.14 1.67
N PHE A 39 10.25 -8.15 1.95
CA PHE A 39 10.29 -6.82 1.37
C PHE A 39 11.21 -5.91 2.17
N GLY A 40 12.26 -5.41 1.52
CA GLY A 40 13.37 -4.69 2.14
C GLY A 40 14.35 -5.64 2.84
N CYS A 41 14.65 -6.78 2.21
CA CYS A 41 15.50 -7.84 2.78
C CYS A 41 16.96 -7.42 3.04
N GLY A 42 17.41 -6.26 2.55
CA GLY A 42 18.77 -5.77 2.75
C GLY A 42 19.81 -6.77 2.24
N PHE A 43 20.74 -7.19 3.10
CA PHE A 43 21.74 -8.22 2.77
C PHE A 43 21.19 -9.66 2.70
N GLY A 44 19.89 -9.89 2.87
CA GLY A 44 19.26 -11.20 2.67
C GLY A 44 19.38 -12.17 3.85
N LYS A 45 19.75 -11.72 5.06
CA LYS A 45 19.95 -12.65 6.18
C LYS A 45 18.67 -13.32 6.68
N ASP A 46 17.55 -12.61 6.65
CA ASP A 46 16.24 -13.14 7.04
C ASP A 46 15.72 -14.08 5.94
N LEU A 47 15.97 -13.75 4.67
CA LEU A 47 15.74 -14.62 3.51
C LEU A 47 16.47 -15.97 3.63
N ASP A 48 17.78 -15.98 3.92
CA ASP A 48 18.56 -17.21 4.12
C ASP A 48 17.95 -18.11 5.22
N PHE A 49 17.55 -17.50 6.33
CA PHE A 49 16.94 -18.22 7.45
C PHE A 49 15.63 -18.89 7.02
N LEU A 50 14.79 -18.19 6.26
CA LEU A 50 13.51 -18.73 5.77
C LEU A 50 13.72 -19.86 4.75
N HIS A 51 14.71 -19.74 3.84
CA HIS A 51 15.09 -20.85 2.95
C HIS A 51 15.54 -22.08 3.75
N GLN A 52 16.36 -21.90 4.79
CA GLN A 52 16.81 -23.01 5.65
C GLN A 52 15.65 -23.68 6.42
N LYS A 53 14.57 -22.96 6.67
CA LYS A 53 13.33 -23.49 7.26
C LYS A 53 12.38 -24.13 6.24
N GLY A 54 12.74 -24.10 4.95
CA GLY A 54 11.99 -24.75 3.87
C GLY A 54 10.83 -23.92 3.31
N PHE A 55 10.80 -22.60 3.53
CA PHE A 55 9.79 -21.73 2.93
C PHE A 55 10.13 -21.41 1.46
N ASP A 56 9.11 -21.35 0.61
CA ASP A 56 9.17 -20.69 -0.71
C ASP A 56 9.16 -19.18 -0.48
N VAL A 57 10.36 -18.58 -0.45
CA VAL A 57 10.54 -17.15 -0.17
C VAL A 57 11.35 -16.46 -1.26
N GLN A 58 10.88 -15.28 -1.64
CA GLN A 58 11.57 -14.33 -2.50
C GLN A 58 11.99 -13.10 -1.69
N GLY A 59 13.18 -12.56 -1.95
CA GLY A 59 13.61 -11.27 -1.41
C GLY A 59 13.40 -10.14 -2.41
N PHE A 60 13.09 -8.94 -1.91
CA PHE A 60 13.16 -7.71 -2.68
C PHE A 60 13.82 -6.61 -1.85
N ASP A 61 14.75 -5.87 -2.45
CA ASP A 61 15.37 -4.69 -1.87
C ASP A 61 15.84 -3.78 -3.01
N PRO A 62 15.47 -2.48 -3.05
CA PRO A 62 15.82 -1.61 -4.17
C PRO A 62 17.32 -1.51 -4.50
N HIS A 63 18.20 -1.81 -3.55
CA HIS A 63 19.64 -1.75 -3.71
C HIS A 63 20.29 -3.13 -3.83
N TYR A 64 20.00 -4.04 -2.89
CA TYR A 64 20.70 -5.33 -2.79
C TYR A 64 20.01 -6.45 -3.58
N PHE A 65 18.69 -6.36 -3.78
CA PHE A 65 17.87 -7.35 -4.49
C PHE A 65 16.87 -6.64 -5.42
N PRO A 66 17.36 -5.91 -6.46
CA PRO A 66 16.59 -4.88 -7.16
C PRO A 66 15.51 -5.45 -8.12
N GLN A 67 15.47 -6.76 -8.32
CA GLN A 67 14.48 -7.39 -9.19
C GLN A 67 13.10 -7.33 -8.52
N TYR A 68 12.24 -6.44 -8.99
CA TYR A 68 10.88 -6.32 -8.47
C TYR A 68 10.08 -7.62 -8.69
N PRO A 69 9.30 -8.09 -7.70
CA PRO A 69 8.51 -9.31 -7.83
C PRO A 69 7.42 -9.23 -8.90
N SER A 70 7.21 -10.34 -9.63
CA SER A 70 6.11 -10.50 -10.59
C SER A 70 4.91 -11.28 -10.03
N ASP A 71 5.11 -12.00 -8.93
CA ASP A 71 4.11 -12.86 -8.32
C ASP A 71 3.36 -12.17 -7.18
N THR A 72 2.31 -12.84 -6.70
CA THR A 72 1.62 -12.47 -5.46
C THR A 72 1.93 -13.47 -4.35
N PHE A 73 1.86 -12.99 -3.11
CA PHE A 73 2.36 -13.69 -1.93
C PHE A 73 1.27 -13.94 -0.90
N ASP A 74 1.35 -15.08 -0.22
CA ASP A 74 0.46 -15.42 0.89
C ASP A 74 0.90 -14.69 2.17
N THR A 75 2.21 -14.52 2.34
CA THR A 75 2.83 -13.76 3.44
C THR A 75 3.81 -12.72 2.91
N ILE A 76 3.71 -11.47 3.36
CA ILE A 76 4.74 -10.44 3.10
C ILE A 76 5.32 -9.94 4.41
N LEU A 77 6.64 -9.91 4.51
CA LEU A 77 7.38 -9.35 5.64
C LEU A 77 7.95 -7.99 5.23
N CYS A 78 7.80 -6.98 6.08
CA CYS A 78 8.38 -5.64 5.84
C CYS A 78 8.91 -5.10 7.17
N PHE A 79 10.19 -5.35 7.43
CA PHE A 79 10.78 -5.11 8.75
C PHE A 79 11.72 -3.91 8.73
N TYR A 80 11.39 -2.91 9.53
CA TYR A 80 12.16 -1.67 9.74
C TYR A 80 12.36 -0.77 8.52
N VAL A 81 11.85 -1.17 7.35
CA VAL A 81 11.91 -0.40 6.08
C VAL A 81 11.27 0.97 6.24
N LEU A 82 10.06 1.05 6.81
CA LEU A 82 9.32 2.32 6.90
C LEU A 82 10.02 3.36 7.78
N ASN A 83 10.82 2.93 8.75
CA ASN A 83 11.51 3.83 9.68
C ASN A 83 12.62 4.65 9.02
N VAL A 84 13.00 4.34 7.78
CA VAL A 84 14.08 5.01 7.06
C VAL A 84 13.58 5.66 5.77
N LEU A 85 12.28 5.92 5.66
CA LEU A 85 11.64 6.47 4.47
C LEU A 85 10.89 7.76 4.80
N PHE A 86 10.88 8.71 3.88
CA PHE A 86 9.96 9.86 3.97
C PHE A 86 8.50 9.40 3.87
N PRO A 87 7.53 10.18 4.39
CA PRO A 87 6.12 9.79 4.39
C PRO A 87 5.58 9.35 3.01
N GLU A 88 5.98 10.03 1.94
CA GLU A 88 5.58 9.71 0.57
C GLU A 88 6.16 8.36 0.09
N GLU A 89 7.41 8.05 0.46
CA GLU A 89 8.05 6.77 0.16
C GLU A 89 7.44 5.64 1.00
N GLN A 90 7.06 5.89 2.25
CA GLN A 90 6.33 4.94 3.09
C GLN A 90 5.00 4.56 2.44
N ASN A 91 4.24 5.55 1.96
CA ASN A 91 2.98 5.30 1.24
C ASN A 91 3.20 4.46 -0.02
N GLN A 92 4.26 4.70 -0.78
CA GLN A 92 4.61 3.86 -1.94
C GLN A 92 4.87 2.41 -1.56
N VAL A 93 5.64 2.15 -0.50
CA VAL A 93 5.91 0.80 0.00
C VAL A 93 4.61 0.11 0.46
N LEU A 94 3.72 0.83 1.16
CA LEU A 94 2.44 0.27 1.61
C LEU A 94 1.53 -0.10 0.43
N MET A 95 1.49 0.71 -0.63
CA MET A 95 0.78 0.40 -1.87
C MET A 95 1.38 -0.80 -2.61
N GLN A 96 2.72 -0.90 -2.66
CA GLN A 96 3.41 -2.04 -3.27
C GLN A 96 3.10 -3.33 -2.52
N ILE A 97 3.25 -3.33 -1.19
CA ILE A 97 2.97 -4.51 -0.35
C ILE A 97 1.53 -4.95 -0.50
N SER A 98 0.56 -4.05 -0.41
CA SER A 98 -0.85 -4.41 -0.61
C SER A 98 -1.11 -4.95 -2.03
N SER A 99 -0.49 -4.38 -3.07
CA SER A 99 -0.66 -4.85 -4.46
C SER A 99 -0.06 -6.24 -4.73
N LEU A 100 1.00 -6.61 -4.01
CA LEU A 100 1.68 -7.90 -4.11
C LEU A 100 1.05 -8.97 -3.20
N LEU A 101 0.22 -8.57 -2.23
CA LEU A 101 -0.41 -9.49 -1.30
C LEU A 101 -1.63 -10.15 -1.94
N LYS A 102 -1.70 -11.48 -1.88
CA LYS A 102 -2.90 -12.23 -2.29
C LYS A 102 -4.12 -11.77 -1.50
N PRO A 103 -5.35 -11.91 -2.02
CA PRO A 103 -6.56 -11.44 -1.36
C PRO A 103 -6.67 -11.88 0.11
N THR A 104 -6.45 -13.16 0.41
CA THR A 104 -6.52 -13.71 1.78
C THR A 104 -5.18 -13.73 2.52
N GLY A 105 -4.12 -13.18 1.90
CA GLY A 105 -2.79 -13.13 2.48
C GLY A 105 -2.70 -12.16 3.66
N LYS A 106 -1.58 -12.22 4.38
CA LYS A 106 -1.26 -11.29 5.46
C LYS A 106 0.10 -10.64 5.24
N ALA A 107 0.23 -9.37 5.62
CA ALA A 107 1.53 -8.73 5.73
C ALA A 107 1.88 -8.43 7.19
N TYR A 108 3.17 -8.53 7.51
CA TYR A 108 3.71 -8.28 8.83
C TYR A 108 4.72 -7.15 8.77
N PHE A 109 4.44 -6.08 9.51
CA PHE A 109 5.33 -4.93 9.60
C PHE A 109 6.03 -4.93 10.96
N ALA A 110 7.32 -4.64 10.98
CA ALA A 110 8.04 -4.35 12.22
C ALA A 110 8.57 -2.92 12.17
N VAL A 111 8.34 -2.16 13.23
CA VAL A 111 8.82 -0.77 13.32
C VAL A 111 9.58 -0.54 14.62
N ARG A 112 10.45 0.45 14.62
CA ARG A 112 11.22 0.89 15.78
C ARG A 112 10.39 1.78 16.72
N ARG A 113 10.56 1.56 18.03
CA ARG A 113 9.94 2.34 19.11
C ARG A 113 10.94 3.20 19.89
N ASP A 114 12.24 2.97 19.66
CA ASP A 114 13.35 3.70 20.25
C ASP A 114 13.71 4.99 19.49
N ILE A 115 13.04 5.29 18.36
CA ILE A 115 13.19 6.56 17.64
C ILE A 115 12.35 7.65 18.31
N GLN A 116 13.01 8.62 18.94
CA GLN A 116 12.35 9.72 19.67
C GLN A 116 12.06 10.96 18.82
N LYS A 117 12.81 11.16 17.72
CA LYS A 117 12.69 12.35 16.87
C LYS A 117 13.00 12.01 15.42
N ASP A 118 12.18 12.51 14.52
CA ASP A 118 12.40 12.33 13.08
C ASP A 118 13.54 13.22 12.60
N GLY A 119 14.31 12.72 11.63
CA GLY A 119 15.33 13.52 10.96
C GLY A 119 16.57 12.74 10.56
N PHE A 120 17.50 13.46 9.94
CA PHE A 120 18.80 12.93 9.56
C PHE A 120 19.69 12.74 10.79
N ARG A 121 20.41 11.61 10.77
CA ARG A 121 21.41 11.24 11.78
C ARG A 121 22.62 10.66 11.05
N THR A 122 23.81 10.91 11.58
CA THR A 122 25.04 10.35 11.02
C THR A 122 25.11 8.85 11.31
N HIS A 123 25.23 8.03 10.27
CA HIS A 123 25.38 6.59 10.40
C HIS A 123 26.74 6.27 11.03
N GLN A 124 26.76 5.52 12.14
CA GLN A 124 27.99 5.29 12.92
C GLN A 124 29.09 4.55 12.15
N VAL A 125 28.71 3.65 11.23
CA VAL A 125 29.67 2.84 10.45
C VAL A 125 30.14 3.58 9.18
N HIS A 126 29.26 4.34 8.54
CA HIS A 126 29.52 4.88 7.20
C HIS A 126 29.82 6.39 7.20
N GLY A 127 29.58 7.09 8.31
CA GLY A 127 29.78 8.54 8.41
C GLY A 127 28.88 9.37 7.51
N LYS A 128 27.84 8.77 6.90
CA LYS A 128 26.88 9.43 5.99
C LYS A 128 25.58 9.79 6.71
N PRO A 129 24.87 10.86 6.31
CA PRO A 129 23.56 11.17 6.84
C PRO A 129 22.53 10.13 6.35
N THR A 130 21.76 9.59 7.28
CA THR A 130 20.63 8.69 7.04
C THR A 130 19.40 9.22 7.77
N TYR A 131 18.26 9.34 7.09
CA TYR A 131 17.01 9.73 7.74
C TYR A 131 16.40 8.56 8.50
N GLN A 132 15.88 8.86 9.70
CA GLN A 132 15.13 7.92 10.52
C GLN A 132 13.89 8.61 11.08
N CYS A 133 12.77 7.90 11.15
CA CYS A 133 11.50 8.43 11.66
C CYS A 133 10.74 7.41 12.51
N PHE A 134 9.91 7.95 13.39
CA PHE A 134 8.91 7.18 14.12
C PHE A 134 7.78 6.77 13.17
N VAL A 135 7.29 5.54 13.29
CA VAL A 135 6.20 5.01 12.45
C VAL A 135 5.12 4.40 13.33
N LYS A 136 3.87 4.82 13.15
CA LYS A 136 2.68 4.20 13.76
C LYS A 136 1.70 3.82 12.66
N LEU A 137 1.35 2.55 12.58
CA LEU A 137 0.39 2.03 11.61
C LEU A 137 -0.96 1.79 12.30
N PRO A 138 -2.11 2.06 11.65
CA PRO A 138 -3.44 1.79 12.20
C PRO A 138 -3.84 0.32 11.98
N TYR A 139 -2.91 -0.60 12.23
CA TYR A 139 -3.07 -2.04 12.05
C TYR A 139 -3.07 -2.74 13.40
N THR A 140 -3.45 -4.01 13.44
CA THR A 140 -3.48 -4.79 14.68
C THR A 140 -2.06 -4.98 15.20
N SER A 141 -1.77 -4.42 16.37
CA SER A 141 -0.51 -4.63 17.09
C SER A 141 -0.49 -6.04 17.68
N ILE A 142 0.43 -6.89 17.22
CA ILE A 142 0.54 -8.30 17.64
C ILE A 142 1.73 -8.56 18.57
N PHE A 143 2.60 -7.56 18.71
CA PHE A 143 3.72 -7.55 19.65
C PHE A 143 4.19 -6.11 19.87
N LEU A 144 4.51 -5.76 21.11
CA LEU A 144 5.06 -4.47 21.48
C LEU A 144 6.00 -4.66 22.65
N ASN A 145 7.20 -4.09 22.56
CA ASN A 145 8.09 -3.87 23.68
C ASN A 145 8.69 -2.46 23.59
N GLU A 146 9.64 -2.14 24.46
CA GLU A 146 10.29 -0.83 24.54
C GLU A 146 11.07 -0.45 23.26
N ASN A 147 11.45 -1.44 22.43
CA ASN A 147 12.30 -1.24 21.26
C ASN A 147 11.55 -1.38 19.92
N THR A 148 10.49 -2.17 19.85
CA THR A 148 9.83 -2.51 18.59
C THR A 148 8.33 -2.82 18.73
N GLU A 149 7.58 -2.55 17.67
CA GLU A 149 6.17 -2.94 17.55
C GLU A 149 5.93 -3.66 16.23
N PHE A 150 5.16 -4.75 16.27
CA PHE A 150 4.80 -5.55 15.11
C PHE A 150 3.32 -5.42 14.80
N TYR A 151 3.00 -5.27 13.53
CA TYR A 151 1.65 -5.13 13.01
C TYR A 151 1.28 -6.27 12.08
N GLU A 152 0.05 -6.77 12.21
CA GLU A 152 -0.60 -7.63 11.21
C GLU A 152 -1.51 -6.77 10.33
N TYR A 153 -1.31 -6.85 9.01
CA TYR A 153 -2.15 -6.24 8.00
C TYR A 153 -2.91 -7.29 7.20
N LYS A 154 -4.15 -6.95 6.87
CA LYS A 154 -5.03 -7.65 5.92
C LYS A 154 -5.72 -6.62 5.05
N HIS A 155 -6.06 -7.02 3.84
CA HIS A 155 -6.90 -6.24 2.94
C HIS A 155 -8.22 -5.84 3.59
N ILE A 156 -8.63 -4.58 3.39
CA ILE A 156 -9.89 -4.06 3.96
C ILE A 156 -11.12 -4.90 3.58
N ASN A 157 -11.15 -5.46 2.37
CA ASN A 157 -12.28 -6.27 1.88
C ASN A 157 -12.29 -7.72 2.42
N GLN A 158 -11.27 -8.12 3.19
CA GLN A 158 -11.22 -9.39 3.92
C GLN A 158 -11.38 -9.22 5.44
N ALA A 159 -11.55 -7.99 5.93
CA ALA A 159 -11.77 -7.74 7.35
C ALA A 159 -13.14 -8.29 7.80
N THR A 160 -13.19 -8.87 8.99
CA THR A 160 -14.31 -9.69 9.48
C THR A 160 -15.44 -8.90 10.16
N ASP A 161 -15.35 -7.57 10.30
CA ASP A 161 -16.37 -6.81 11.01
C ASP A 161 -17.67 -6.64 10.17
N ASN A 162 -18.81 -6.91 10.79
CA ASN A 162 -20.09 -7.21 10.15
C ASN A 162 -21.18 -6.13 10.32
N GLN A 163 -20.89 -4.98 10.94
CA GLN A 163 -21.94 -4.02 11.30
C GLN A 163 -22.11 -2.82 10.35
N ALA A 164 -21.13 -2.52 9.50
CA ALA A 164 -21.22 -1.39 8.57
C ALA A 164 -22.14 -1.69 7.37
N LYS A 165 -23.15 -0.85 7.13
CA LYS A 165 -24.06 -0.94 5.98
C LYS A 165 -23.51 -0.33 4.69
N CYS A 166 -22.49 0.52 4.78
CA CYS A 166 -21.91 1.19 3.62
C CYS A 166 -21.04 0.20 2.82
N PRO A 167 -21.28 0.01 1.50
CA PRO A 167 -20.49 -0.90 0.67
C PRO A 167 -19.03 -0.45 0.51
N PHE A 168 -18.71 0.80 0.83
CA PHE A 168 -17.36 1.34 0.79
C PHE A 168 -16.60 1.22 2.12
N CYS A 169 -17.30 1.22 3.25
CA CYS A 169 -16.67 0.87 4.53
C CYS A 169 -16.39 -0.63 4.62
N LYS A 170 -17.22 -1.42 3.93
CA LYS A 170 -17.06 -2.87 3.83
C LYS A 170 -17.19 -3.33 2.38
N PRO A 171 -16.13 -3.12 1.58
CA PRO A 171 -16.09 -3.65 0.22
C PRO A 171 -16.25 -5.17 0.23
N ALA A 172 -17.00 -5.69 -0.74
CA ALA A 172 -17.22 -7.14 -0.83
C ALA A 172 -15.91 -7.86 -1.11
N SER A 173 -15.69 -9.02 -0.47
CA SER A 173 -14.46 -9.82 -0.58
C SER A 173 -14.16 -10.29 -2.00
N ARG A 174 -15.18 -10.38 -2.86
CA ARG A 174 -15.06 -10.72 -4.30
C ARG A 174 -14.48 -9.60 -5.16
N LEU A 175 -14.47 -8.35 -4.67
CA LEU A 175 -13.94 -7.23 -5.44
C LEU A 175 -12.42 -7.30 -5.48
N ILE A 176 -11.84 -6.92 -6.63
CA ILE A 176 -10.40 -6.94 -6.85
C ILE A 176 -9.81 -5.64 -6.31
N LEU A 177 -9.09 -5.72 -5.20
CA LEU A 177 -8.25 -4.63 -4.71
C LEU A 177 -6.99 -4.51 -5.56
N LEU A 178 -6.62 -3.27 -5.89
CA LEU A 178 -5.44 -2.97 -6.69
C LEU A 178 -4.27 -2.47 -5.83
N ALA A 179 -4.57 -1.71 -4.77
CA ALA A 179 -3.63 -1.25 -3.77
C ALA A 179 -4.40 -0.60 -2.61
N GLU A 180 -3.73 -0.46 -1.48
CA GLU A 180 -4.25 0.10 -0.24
C GLU A 180 -3.14 0.83 0.52
N THR A 181 -3.51 1.90 1.21
CA THR A 181 -2.70 2.63 2.18
C THR A 181 -3.40 2.57 3.54
N PRO A 182 -2.86 3.16 4.61
CA PRO A 182 -3.58 3.30 5.87
C PRO A 182 -4.89 4.11 5.76
N LEU A 183 -4.98 5.07 4.82
CA LEU A 183 -6.08 6.05 4.76
C LEU A 183 -7.06 5.79 3.61
N SER A 184 -6.65 5.16 2.52
CA SER A 184 -7.51 4.87 1.38
C SER A 184 -7.22 3.52 0.73
N TYR A 185 -8.12 3.06 -0.13
CA TYR A 185 -7.93 1.86 -0.94
C TYR A 185 -8.45 2.07 -2.36
N ALA A 186 -7.94 1.28 -3.30
CA ALA A 186 -8.34 1.29 -4.69
C ALA A 186 -8.87 -0.08 -5.11
N VAL A 187 -10.05 -0.08 -5.71
CA VAL A 187 -10.79 -1.30 -6.06
C VAL A 187 -11.38 -1.18 -7.45
N LEU A 188 -11.39 -2.28 -8.23
CA LEU A 188 -12.16 -2.32 -9.46
C LEU A 188 -13.66 -2.19 -9.14
N ASP A 189 -14.35 -1.31 -9.87
CA ASP A 189 -15.79 -1.10 -9.69
C ASP A 189 -16.55 -2.39 -10.05
N GLY A 190 -17.49 -2.79 -9.18
CA GLY A 190 -18.36 -3.96 -9.42
C GLY A 190 -19.38 -3.76 -10.55
N TYR A 191 -19.61 -2.52 -10.96
CA TYR A 191 -20.47 -2.13 -12.09
C TYR A 191 -19.70 -1.16 -13.01
N PRO A 192 -18.64 -1.64 -13.70
CA PRO A 192 -17.72 -0.78 -14.41
C PRO A 192 -18.38 -0.12 -15.63
N VAL A 193 -18.18 1.19 -15.80
CA VAL A 193 -18.61 1.91 -17.02
C VAL A 193 -17.62 1.73 -18.18
N ALA A 194 -16.40 1.30 -17.88
CA ALA A 194 -15.36 0.95 -18.83
C ALA A 194 -14.44 -0.13 -18.23
N LYS A 195 -13.77 -0.92 -19.09
CA LYS A 195 -12.81 -1.93 -18.63
C LYS A 195 -11.69 -1.26 -17.82
N GLY A 196 -11.48 -1.71 -16.58
CA GLY A 196 -10.54 -1.12 -15.63
C GLY A 196 -11.07 0.08 -14.83
N HIS A 197 -12.38 0.37 -14.90
CA HIS A 197 -13.01 1.38 -14.03
C HIS A 197 -12.71 1.05 -12.56
N THR A 198 -12.09 2.01 -11.89
CA THR A 198 -11.57 1.86 -10.54
C THR A 198 -12.11 2.97 -9.65
N LEU A 199 -12.40 2.61 -8.40
CA LEU A 199 -12.76 3.56 -7.35
C LEU A 199 -11.59 3.69 -6.37
N ILE A 200 -11.20 4.92 -6.07
CA ILE A 200 -10.29 5.24 -4.97
C ILE A 200 -11.12 5.84 -3.84
N VAL A 201 -11.07 5.21 -2.67
CA VAL A 201 -12.04 5.39 -1.59
C VAL A 201 -11.31 5.60 -0.26
N PRO A 202 -11.60 6.67 0.51
CA PRO A 202 -11.05 6.84 1.84
C PRO A 202 -11.66 5.79 2.77
N LYS A 203 -10.87 5.26 3.72
CA LYS A 203 -11.38 4.26 4.68
C LYS A 203 -12.35 4.87 5.69
N ARG A 204 -12.10 6.12 6.10
CA ARG A 204 -13.03 6.86 6.96
C ARG A 204 -14.32 7.11 6.20
N HIS A 205 -15.45 6.80 6.83
CA HIS A 205 -16.76 7.09 6.26
C HIS A 205 -16.97 8.61 6.22
N MET A 206 -16.92 9.18 5.03
CA MET A 206 -17.20 10.59 4.83
C MET A 206 -17.92 10.77 3.50
N ALA A 207 -19.11 11.39 3.53
CA ALA A 207 -19.92 11.57 2.34
C ALA A 207 -19.35 12.64 1.41
N ASP A 208 -18.87 13.73 1.99
CA ASP A 208 -18.37 14.89 1.26
C ASP A 208 -16.84 14.86 1.18
N TYR A 209 -16.30 14.87 -0.05
CA TYR A 209 -14.86 14.95 -0.27
C TYR A 209 -14.25 16.21 0.35
N PHE A 210 -14.98 17.32 0.38
CA PHE A 210 -14.50 18.59 0.92
C PHE A 210 -14.39 18.57 2.46
N GLU A 211 -14.95 17.57 3.13
CA GLU A 211 -14.81 17.32 4.58
C GLU A 211 -13.71 16.30 4.92
N LEU A 212 -13.00 15.78 3.90
CA LEU A 212 -11.79 15.01 4.13
C LEU A 212 -10.65 15.90 4.63
N THR A 213 -9.79 15.34 5.48
CA THR A 213 -8.55 16.01 5.87
C THR A 213 -7.62 16.12 4.66
N PHE A 214 -6.71 17.10 4.69
CA PHE A 214 -5.73 17.26 3.61
C PHE A 214 -4.87 16.01 3.41
N GLU A 215 -4.54 15.30 4.50
CA GLU A 215 -3.79 14.04 4.44
C GLU A 215 -4.57 12.93 3.73
N GLU A 216 -5.87 12.80 3.98
CA GLU A 216 -6.73 11.84 3.25
C GLU A 216 -6.85 12.20 1.77
N GLN A 217 -7.03 13.50 1.44
CA GLN A 217 -7.09 13.96 0.06
C GLN A 217 -5.78 13.67 -0.69
N LYS A 218 -4.63 14.00 -0.06
CA LYS A 218 -3.30 13.74 -0.59
C LYS A 218 -3.07 12.24 -0.82
N ASP A 219 -3.43 11.41 0.15
CA ASP A 219 -3.29 9.96 0.08
C ASP A 219 -4.12 9.36 -1.06
N MET A 220 -5.38 9.79 -1.22
CA MET A 220 -6.24 9.38 -2.34
C MET A 220 -5.63 9.76 -3.70
N VAL A 221 -5.06 10.96 -3.83
CA VAL A 221 -4.41 11.39 -5.07
C VAL A 221 -3.17 10.54 -5.35
N GLN A 222 -2.31 10.31 -4.36
CA GLN A 222 -1.13 9.45 -4.50
C GLN A 222 -1.50 8.03 -4.92
N LEU A 223 -2.53 7.46 -4.30
CA LEU A 223 -3.05 6.15 -4.65
C LEU A 223 -3.61 6.10 -6.07
N SER A 224 -4.31 7.15 -6.51
CA SER A 224 -4.80 7.23 -7.89
C SER A 224 -3.67 7.21 -8.93
N VAL A 225 -2.54 7.87 -8.65
CA VAL A 225 -1.36 7.89 -9.54
C VAL A 225 -0.68 6.53 -9.57
N PHE A 226 -0.53 5.86 -8.43
CA PHE A 226 0.02 4.50 -8.36
C PHE A 226 -0.83 3.52 -9.18
N VAL A 227 -2.15 3.56 -8.96
CA VAL A 227 -3.11 2.64 -9.58
C VAL A 227 -3.27 2.92 -11.08
N GLN A 228 -3.20 4.17 -11.51
CA GLN A 228 -3.24 4.53 -12.93
C GLN A 228 -2.15 3.81 -13.74
N LYS A 229 -0.94 3.67 -13.19
CA LYS A 229 0.16 2.93 -13.86
C LYS A 229 -0.18 1.45 -14.02
N ARG A 230 -0.73 0.83 -12.97
CA ARG A 230 -1.19 -0.56 -12.99
C ARG A 230 -2.30 -0.75 -14.02
N ILE A 231 -3.32 0.10 -14.00
CA ILE A 231 -4.43 0.05 -14.97
C ILE A 231 -3.90 0.24 -16.40
N LYS A 232 -2.92 1.11 -16.62
CA LYS A 232 -2.31 1.28 -17.94
C LYS A 232 -1.60 0.01 -18.42
N ALA A 233 -0.88 -0.68 -17.54
CA ALA A 233 -0.21 -1.94 -17.87
C ALA A 233 -1.21 -3.07 -18.15
N ASP A 234 -2.24 -3.21 -17.31
CA ASP A 234 -3.19 -4.32 -17.35
C ASP A 234 -4.23 -4.17 -18.48
N PHE A 235 -4.62 -2.93 -18.81
CA PHE A 235 -5.76 -2.66 -19.69
C PHE A 235 -5.46 -1.83 -20.94
N GLN A 236 -4.28 -1.20 -21.01
CA GLN A 236 -3.81 -0.43 -22.18
C GLN A 236 -4.83 0.60 -22.72
N PRO A 237 -5.41 1.48 -21.88
CA PRO A 237 -6.34 2.50 -22.35
C PRO A 237 -5.62 3.64 -23.08
N ASP A 238 -6.35 4.33 -23.95
CA ASP A 238 -5.89 5.49 -24.72
C ASP A 238 -5.94 6.80 -23.89
N GLY A 239 -6.70 6.80 -22.79
CA GLY A 239 -6.82 7.95 -21.90
C GLY A 239 -7.56 7.63 -20.61
N PHE A 240 -7.82 8.65 -19.81
CA PHE A 240 -8.56 8.53 -18.56
C PHE A 240 -9.53 9.69 -18.38
N THR A 241 -10.67 9.41 -17.77
CA THR A 241 -11.56 10.42 -17.18
C THR A 241 -11.58 10.18 -15.68
N THR A 242 -11.36 11.25 -14.91
CA THR A 242 -11.31 11.17 -13.44
C THR A 242 -12.25 12.20 -12.83
N GLY A 243 -12.89 11.87 -11.71
CA GLY A 243 -13.83 12.78 -11.06
C GLY A 243 -14.57 12.17 -9.87
N MET A 244 -15.32 13.01 -9.17
CA MET A 244 -16.12 12.65 -8.00
C MET A 244 -17.51 13.25 -8.13
N ASN A 245 -18.52 12.51 -7.68
CA ASN A 245 -19.86 13.03 -7.50
C ASN A 245 -20.09 13.29 -6.01
N ILE A 246 -20.46 14.52 -5.65
CA ILE A 246 -20.62 14.95 -4.26
C ILE A 246 -22.05 15.44 -4.07
N GLY A 247 -22.80 14.74 -3.22
CA GLY A 247 -24.23 14.97 -3.02
C GLY A 247 -25.12 14.28 -4.04
N LYS A 248 -26.37 14.02 -3.64
CA LYS A 248 -27.36 13.28 -4.43
C LYS A 248 -27.62 13.89 -5.81
N SER A 249 -27.71 15.22 -5.89
CA SER A 249 -27.97 15.94 -7.15
C SER A 249 -26.81 15.84 -8.16
N ALA A 250 -25.58 15.61 -7.69
CA ALA A 250 -24.42 15.36 -8.54
C ALA A 250 -24.32 13.89 -8.99
N GLY A 251 -25.27 13.03 -8.60
CA GLY A 251 -25.25 11.60 -8.93
C GLY A 251 -24.48 10.73 -7.93
N GLN A 252 -24.18 11.22 -6.73
CA GLN A 252 -23.60 10.40 -5.67
C GLN A 252 -24.63 9.36 -5.21
N LYS A 253 -24.34 8.07 -5.44
CA LYS A 253 -25.27 6.97 -5.11
C LYS A 253 -25.21 6.55 -3.64
N PHE A 254 -24.02 6.54 -3.06
CA PHE A 254 -23.79 6.22 -1.65
C PHE A 254 -23.10 7.40 -0.98
N PRO A 255 -23.49 7.78 0.24
CA PRO A 255 -22.90 8.92 0.95
C PRO A 255 -21.51 8.57 1.49
N HIS A 256 -20.56 8.33 0.58
CA HIS A 256 -19.15 8.09 0.83
C HIS A 256 -18.37 8.64 -0.36
N ALA A 257 -17.34 9.44 -0.13
CA ALA A 257 -16.49 9.99 -1.16
C ALA A 257 -15.79 8.87 -1.95
N ALA A 258 -15.82 8.96 -3.27
CA ALA A 258 -15.11 8.01 -4.14
C ALA A 258 -14.62 8.75 -5.38
N LEU A 259 -13.31 8.69 -5.62
CA LEU A 259 -12.71 9.14 -6.88
C LEU A 259 -12.88 8.04 -7.91
N HIS A 260 -13.56 8.36 -9.00
CA HIS A 260 -13.62 7.50 -10.16
C HIS A 260 -12.36 7.70 -11.00
N LEU A 261 -11.66 6.60 -11.30
CA LEU A 261 -10.62 6.54 -12.32
C LEU A 261 -11.15 5.66 -13.45
N ILE A 262 -11.61 6.29 -14.54
CA ILE A 262 -12.28 5.63 -15.65
C ILE A 262 -11.35 5.60 -16.86
N PRO A 263 -10.83 4.42 -17.26
CA PRO A 263 -10.07 4.27 -18.49
C PRO A 263 -10.93 4.59 -19.71
N ARG A 264 -10.33 5.22 -20.72
CA ARG A 264 -10.97 5.64 -21.96
C ARG A 264 -10.31 4.95 -23.15
N TYR A 265 -11.13 4.57 -24.13
CA TYR A 265 -10.70 3.86 -25.33
C TYR A 265 -11.22 4.56 -26.58
N THR A 266 -10.44 4.54 -27.65
CA THR A 266 -10.83 5.09 -28.94
C THR A 266 -12.13 4.43 -29.40
N GLY A 267 -13.17 5.24 -29.65
CA GLY A 267 -14.50 4.77 -30.05
C GLY A 267 -15.46 4.44 -28.90
N ASP A 268 -15.06 4.58 -27.63
CA ASP A 268 -15.93 4.33 -26.48
C ASP A 268 -17.07 5.34 -26.31
N CYS A 269 -16.97 6.50 -26.98
CA CYS A 269 -17.93 7.58 -26.94
C CYS A 269 -18.00 8.26 -28.31
N LYS A 270 -19.22 8.49 -28.81
CA LYS A 270 -19.45 9.11 -30.14
C LYS A 270 -18.85 10.52 -30.27
N ASN A 271 -18.84 11.29 -29.18
CA ASN A 271 -18.26 12.64 -29.17
C ASN A 271 -17.39 12.85 -27.91
N PRO A 272 -16.10 12.47 -27.96
CA PRO A 272 -15.21 12.56 -26.81
C PRO A 272 -14.86 13.99 -26.42
N SER A 273 -14.99 14.96 -27.34
CA SER A 273 -14.63 16.37 -27.11
C SER A 273 -15.42 17.01 -25.96
N GLY A 274 -16.63 16.50 -25.67
CA GLY A 274 -17.44 16.96 -24.54
C GLY A 274 -16.75 16.74 -23.18
N GLY A 275 -16.02 15.62 -23.03
CA GLY A 275 -15.32 15.26 -21.80
C GLY A 275 -16.21 15.39 -20.55
N ILE A 276 -15.63 15.91 -19.46
CA ILE A 276 -16.33 16.18 -18.20
C ILE A 276 -17.45 17.22 -18.31
N ARG A 277 -17.53 17.99 -19.41
CA ARG A 277 -18.60 18.99 -19.60
C ARG A 277 -19.91 18.34 -20.02
N ALA A 278 -19.89 17.06 -20.41
CA ALA A 278 -21.07 16.33 -20.90
C ALA A 278 -21.96 15.75 -19.78
N ILE A 279 -21.76 16.14 -18.51
CA ILE A 279 -22.49 15.61 -17.35
C ILE A 279 -23.97 16.03 -17.36
N LEU A 280 -24.31 17.21 -17.90
CA LEU A 280 -25.66 17.78 -17.92
C LEU A 280 -26.30 17.78 -19.33
N LYS A 281 -26.16 16.69 -20.09
CA LYS A 281 -26.78 16.58 -21.41
C LYS A 281 -28.26 16.24 -21.35
#